data_AF-A0A0D6P8I7-F1
#
_entry.id   AF-A0A0D6P8I7-F1
#
_cell.length_a   1.000
_cell.length_b   1.000
_cell.length_c   1.000
_cell.angle_alpha   90.00
_cell.angle_beta   90.00
_cell.angle_gamma   90.00
#
_symmetry.space_group_name_H-M   'P 1'
#
loop_
_entity.id
_entity.type
_entity.pdbx_description
1 polymer ?
#
loop_
_entity_poly.entity_id
_entity_poly.type
_entity_poly.pdbx_seq_one_letter_code
_entity_poly.pdbx_strand_id
1 'polypeptide(L)' 'MDHHTTPKRKPHPRSVEAFCQRWGFCRATFYNQAKLGLMPDVIRVGSRVVISEAAEAAWAERSTKRSAA' A
#
# COMPACT_ATOMS: atom_id res chain seq x y z
N MET A 1 -35.64 4.28 -13.66
CA MET A 1 -34.43 3.56 -14.12
C MET A 1 -33.24 4.33 -13.59
N ASP A 2 -32.98 4.11 -12.31
CA ASP A 2 -32.03 4.85 -11.51
C ASP A 2 -30.61 4.56 -11.98
N HIS A 3 -29.96 5.58 -12.54
CA HIS A 3 -28.56 5.54 -12.91
C HIS A 3 -27.72 5.52 -11.63
N HIS A 4 -27.36 4.34 -11.15
CA HIS A 4 -26.30 4.19 -10.16
C HIS A 4 -24.98 4.70 -10.76
N THR A 5 -24.65 5.97 -10.53
CA THR A 5 -23.32 6.50 -10.80
C THR A 5 -22.37 5.88 -9.78
N THR A 6 -21.64 4.86 -10.19
CA THR A 6 -20.61 4.24 -9.35
C THR A 6 -19.49 5.27 -9.17
N PRO A 7 -19.08 5.62 -7.95
CA PRO A 7 -17.97 6.55 -7.77
C PRO A 7 -16.72 5.91 -8.38
N LYS A 8 -16.14 6.57 -9.41
CA LYS A 8 -14.84 6.20 -10.00
C LYS A 8 -13.75 6.33 -8.92
N ARG A 9 -13.59 5.31 -8.08
CA ARG A 9 -12.42 5.14 -7.22
C ARG A 9 -11.19 5.19 -8.12
N LYS A 10 -10.34 6.21 -7.93
CA LYS A 10 -9.03 6.27 -8.60
C LYS A 10 -8.32 4.93 -8.35
N PRO A 11 -7.61 4.35 -9.33
CA PRO A 11 -6.97 3.06 -9.15
C PRO A 11 -5.98 3.16 -7.99
N HIS A 12 -6.22 2.38 -6.93
CA HIS A 12 -5.30 2.22 -5.81
C HIS A 12 -3.89 1.92 -6.35
N PRO A 13 -2.79 2.45 -5.77
CA PRO A 13 -1.44 2.07 -6.16
C PRO A 13 -1.23 0.56 -5.96
N ARG A 14 -1.56 -0.23 -6.98
CA ARG A 14 -1.47 -1.69 -6.99
C ARG A 14 -0.01 -2.17 -7.06
N SER A 15 0.99 -1.36 -6.72
CA SER A 15 2.38 -1.74 -6.93
C SER A 15 3.31 -1.10 -5.92
N VAL A 16 4.35 -1.84 -5.57
CA VAL A 16 5.39 -1.40 -4.64
C VAL A 16 6.04 -0.08 -5.08
N GLU A 17 6.19 0.17 -6.39
CA GLU A 17 6.71 1.47 -6.88
C GLU A 17 5.87 2.65 -6.50
N ALA A 18 4.57 2.59 -6.81
CA ALA A 18 3.67 3.69 -6.54
C ALA A 18 3.53 3.95 -5.03
N PHE A 19 3.60 2.88 -4.22
CA PHE A 19 3.69 2.99 -2.77
C PHE A 19 4.98 3.68 -2.31
N CYS A 20 6.13 3.23 -2.81
CA CYS A 20 7.44 3.83 -2.53
C CYS A 20 7.49 5.33 -2.91
N GLN A 21 6.98 5.68 -4.09
CA GLN A 21 6.89 7.07 -4.55
C GLN A 21 5.95 7.92 -3.68
N ARG A 22 4.80 7.37 -3.28
CA ARG A 22 3.83 8.05 -2.41
C ARG A 22 4.42 8.39 -1.04
N TRP A 23 5.15 7.46 -0.45
CA TRP A 23 5.68 7.59 0.92
C TRP A 23 7.14 8.07 0.98
N GLY A 24 7.77 8.33 -0.16
CA GLY A 24 9.07 8.98 -0.25
C GLY A 24 10.27 8.09 0.10
N PHE A 25 10.21 6.79 -0.17
CA PHE A 25 11.35 5.88 0.05
C PHE A 25 11.62 4.95 -1.12
N CYS A 26 12.81 4.37 -1.15
CA CYS A 26 13.24 3.47 -2.22
C CYS A 26 12.63 2.06 -2.10
N ARG A 27 12.50 1.36 -3.23
CA ARG A 27 12.11 -0.06 -3.29
C ARG A 27 12.95 -0.97 -2.38
N ALA A 28 14.26 -0.73 -2.31
CA ALA A 28 15.14 -1.51 -1.46
C ALA A 28 14.73 -1.41 0.02
N THR A 29 14.38 -0.20 0.48
CA THR A 29 13.85 0.04 1.83
C THR A 29 12.57 -0.74 2.06
N PHE A 30 11.65 -0.76 1.07
CA PHE A 30 10.43 -1.55 1.16
C PHE A 30 10.75 -3.04 1.39
N TYR A 31 11.57 -3.66 0.54
CA TYR A 31 11.84 -5.11 0.69
C TYR A 31 12.66 -5.44 1.94
N ASN A 32 13.55 -4.56 2.38
CA ASN A 32 14.30 -4.73 3.62
C ASN A 32 13.37 -4.67 4.84
N GLN A 33 12.49 -3.67 4.89
CA GLN A 33 11.53 -3.48 5.98
C GLN A 33 10.40 -4.51 5.95
N ALA A 34 10.03 -5.02 4.77
CA ALA A 34 9.04 -6.09 4.62
C ALA A 34 9.52 -7.39 5.26
N LYS A 35 10.81 -7.73 5.13
CA LYS A 35 11.40 -8.90 5.85
C LYS A 35 11.32 -8.77 7.37
N LEU A 36 11.26 -7.53 7.87
CA LEU A 36 11.14 -7.21 9.28
C LEU A 36 9.68 -7.05 9.75
N GLY A 37 8.70 -7.26 8.85
CA GLY A 37 7.27 -7.09 9.16
C GLY A 37 6.87 -5.63 9.40
N LEU A 38 7.62 -4.68 8.83
CA LEU A 38 7.43 -3.23 9.01
C LEU A 38 6.77 -2.54 7.82
N MET A 39 6.33 -3.29 6.80
CA MET A 39 5.70 -2.81 5.58
C MET A 39 4.29 -3.39 5.44
N PRO A 40 3.41 -2.79 4.61
CA PRO A 40 2.09 -3.34 4.37
C PRO A 40 2.17 -4.71 3.73
N ASP A 41 1.14 -5.53 3.98
CA ASP A 41 1.02 -6.84 3.37
C ASP A 41 0.92 -6.73 1.84
N VAL A 42 1.56 -7.67 1.15
CA VAL A 42 1.61 -7.72 -0.30
C VAL A 42 0.96 -8.99 -0.84
N ILE A 43 0.07 -8.80 -1.80
CA ILE A 43 -0.56 -9.90 -2.51
C ILE A 43 0.22 -10.16 -3.78
N ARG A 44 0.52 -11.43 -4.05
CA ARG A 44 1.10 -11.85 -5.33
C ARG A 44 -0.02 -12.27 -6.28
N VAL A 45 -0.14 -11.57 -7.41
CA VAL A 45 -1.08 -11.89 -8.48
C VAL A 45 -0.26 -12.25 -9.72
N GLY A 46 -0.04 -13.55 -9.91
CA GLY A 46 0.92 -14.07 -10.89
C GLY A 46 2.33 -13.53 -10.61
N SER A 47 2.94 -12.88 -11.61
CA SER A 47 4.26 -12.26 -11.49
C SER A 47 4.25 -10.86 -10.86
N ARG A 48 3.08 -10.32 -10.48
CA ARG A 48 2.95 -8.95 -9.95
C ARG A 48 2.77 -8.96 -8.45
N VAL A 49 3.44 -8.01 -7.78
CA VAL A 49 3.28 -7.75 -6.35
C VAL A 49 2.41 -6.51 -6.20
N VAL A 50 1.26 -6.67 -5.55
CA VAL A 50 0.28 -5.61 -5.35
C VAL A 50 0.06 -5.35 -3.86
N ILE A 51 -0.12 -4.09 -3.50
CA ILE A 51 -0.49 -3.67 -2.13
C ILE A 51 -1.97 -3.33 -2.18
N SER A 52 -2.77 -3.89 -1.28
CA SER A 52 -4.19 -3.56 -1.15
C SER A 52 -4.39 -2.27 -0.38
N GLU A 53 -5.50 -1.57 -0.64
CA GLU A 53 -5.88 -0.34 0.08
C GLU A 53 -6.00 -0.56 1.58
N ALA A 54 -6.63 -1.66 1.98
CA ALA A 54 -6.74 -2.04 3.38
C ALA A 54 -5.36 -2.33 4.03
N ALA A 55 -4.43 -2.93 3.28
CA ALA A 55 -3.09 -3.24 3.78
C ALA A 55 -2.25 -1.97 3.98
N GLU A 56 -2.31 -1.05 3.02
CA GLU A 56 -1.67 0.26 3.13
C GLU A 56 -2.23 1.07 4.31
N ALA A 57 -3.57 1.11 4.47
CA ALA A 57 -4.21 1.81 5.58
C ALA A 57 -3.78 1.26 6.94
N ALA A 58 -3.87 -0.07 7.12
CA ALA A 58 -3.46 -0.72 8.37
C ALA A 58 -1.98 -0.46 8.70
N TRP A 59 -1.11 -0.44 7.68
CA TRP A 59 0.29 -0.09 7.86
C TRP A 59 0.48 1.38 8.25
N ALA A 60 -0.22 2.30 7.59
CA ALA A 60 -0.13 3.73 7.88
C ALA A 60 -0.58 4.04 9.31
N GLU A 61 -1.68 3.43 9.76
CA GLU A 61 -2.15 3.52 11.15
C GLU A 61 -1.09 3.04 12.14
N ARG A 62 -0.46 1.89 11.85
CA ARG A 62 0.61 1.33 12.70
C ARG A 62 1.88 2.18 12.69
N SER A 63 2.20 2.79 11.55
CA SER A 63 3.42 3.59 11.36
C SER A 63 3.31 4.97 11.99
N THR A 64 2.17 5.66 11.83
CA THR A 64 1.86 6.92 12.53
C THR A 64 1.95 6.75 14.04
N LYS A 65 1.42 5.64 14.58
CA LYS A 65 1.46 5.36 16.02
C LYS A 65 2.88 5.14 16.55
N ARG A 66 3.84 4.83 15.67
CA ARG A 66 5.26 4.60 16.01
C ARG A 66 6.11 5.87 15.95
N SER A 67 5.71 6.86 15.16
CA SER A 67 6.38 8.17 15.05
C SER A 67 5.91 9.19 16.11
N ALA A 68 4.88 8.86 16.88
CA ALA A 68 4.36 9.68 17.98
C ALA A 68 4.90 9.25 19.37
N ALA A 69 6.00 8.49 19.42
CA ALA A 69 6.65 8.03 20.64
C ALA A 69 8.04 8.65 20.78
#